data_AF-A0A4Z1KTX5-F1
#
_entry.id   AF-A0A4Z1KTX5-F1
#
_cell.length_a   1.000
_cell.length_b   1.000
_cell.length_c   1.000
_cell.angle_alpha   90.00
_cell.angle_beta   90.00
_cell.angle_gamma   90.00
#
_symmetry.space_group_name_H-M   'P 1'
#
loop_
_entity.id
_entity.type
_entity.pdbx_description
1 polymer ?
#
loop_
_entity_poly.entity_id
_entity_poly.type
_entity_poly.pdbx_seq_one_letter_code
_entity_poly.pdbx_strand_id
1 'polypeptide(L)'
;MSSLIPKHLPRTLLRASANLSPLRTISSHTQRTLTAGFSTQTPVPKPTSAQFPQRTSIRPLSPPQSSHFRKRNYATATPADAIIEDLTEQYGVARDEFEIASEETDKHSVYAEADRAAAVEELQKLKDMYDAAIEGEYGEEIKRRVGSRVRELEQGVRALEERALEDH
;
A
#
# COMPACT_ATOMS: atom_id res chain seq x y z
N MET A 1 -47.70 -49.75 6.67
CA MET A 1 -47.14 -50.94 5.99
C MET A 1 -46.09 -50.41 5.03
N SER A 2 -44.82 -50.40 5.47
CA SER A 2 -43.76 -51.29 4.94
C SER A 2 -43.33 -50.82 3.53
N SER A 3 -42.07 -50.49 3.22
CA SER A 3 -40.81 -51.11 3.62
C SER A 3 -39.63 -50.23 3.17
N LEU A 4 -38.64 -49.98 4.03
CA LEU A 4 -37.27 -50.52 4.02
C LEU A 4 -36.30 -50.06 2.90
N ILE A 5 -35.21 -49.45 3.37
CA ILE A 5 -33.92 -49.14 2.73
C ILE A 5 -33.16 -50.44 2.36
N PRO A 6 -32.25 -50.44 1.36
CA PRO A 6 -30.81 -50.53 1.69
C PRO A 6 -29.93 -49.57 0.84
N LYS A 7 -29.02 -48.79 1.46
CA LYS A 7 -27.59 -49.10 1.67
C LYS A 7 -26.88 -49.52 0.38
N HIS A 8 -25.92 -48.73 -0.12
CA HIS A 8 -24.59 -49.19 -0.58
C HIS A 8 -23.68 -47.98 -0.91
N LEU A 9 -22.68 -47.76 -0.05
CA LEU A 9 -21.38 -47.20 -0.44
C LEU A 9 -20.44 -48.37 -0.76
N PRO A 10 -19.55 -48.21 -1.75
CA PRO A 10 -18.12 -48.41 -1.46
C PRO A 10 -17.26 -47.28 -2.09
N ARG A 11 -16.34 -46.64 -1.35
CA ARG A 11 -15.01 -47.09 -0.90
C ARG A 11 -13.91 -46.74 -1.93
N THR A 12 -13.20 -45.65 -1.62
CA THR A 12 -11.76 -45.37 -1.83
C THR A 12 -11.13 -45.67 -3.20
N LEU A 13 -10.61 -44.62 -3.85
CA LEU A 13 -9.40 -44.72 -4.66
C LEU A 13 -8.34 -43.72 -4.16
N LEU A 14 -7.34 -44.29 -3.51
CA LEU A 14 -6.00 -43.74 -3.33
C LEU A 14 -5.33 -43.55 -4.70
N ARG A 15 -4.83 -42.36 -5.01
CA ARG A 15 -3.79 -42.13 -6.02
C ARG A 15 -2.98 -40.89 -5.62
N ALA A 16 -1.87 -41.10 -4.93
CA ALA A 16 -0.51 -41.19 -5.46
C ALA A 16 0.07 -39.82 -5.82
N SER A 17 1.05 -39.43 -5.01
CA SER A 17 1.92 -38.27 -5.11
C SER A 17 2.67 -38.20 -6.44
N ALA A 18 2.85 -36.98 -6.95
CA ALA A 18 3.93 -36.66 -7.89
C ALA A 18 4.54 -35.31 -7.50
N ASN A 19 5.82 -35.36 -7.17
CA ASN A 19 6.75 -34.24 -7.03
C ASN A 19 6.72 -33.35 -8.26
N LEU A 20 6.72 -32.02 -8.07
CA LEU A 20 7.37 -31.08 -8.98
C LEU A 20 7.97 -29.92 -8.17
N SER A 21 9.31 -29.88 -8.14
CA SER A 21 10.12 -28.80 -7.60
C SER A 21 10.01 -27.55 -8.49
N PRO A 22 9.96 -26.32 -7.96
CA PRO A 22 10.23 -25.14 -8.77
C PRO A 22 11.74 -24.92 -8.91
N LEU A 23 12.18 -24.85 -10.17
CA LEU A 23 13.54 -24.55 -10.59
C LEU A 23 13.95 -23.12 -10.25
N ARG A 24 15.26 -22.98 -9.96
CA ARG A 24 16.02 -21.74 -9.94
C ARG A 24 15.75 -20.88 -11.17
N THR A 25 15.43 -19.60 -10.97
CA THR A 25 15.61 -18.56 -11.99
C THR A 25 16.85 -17.75 -11.65
N ILE A 26 17.76 -17.73 -12.61
CA ILE A 26 19.04 -17.04 -12.57
C ILE A 26 18.74 -15.61 -13.04
N SER A 27 18.83 -14.63 -12.15
CA SER A 27 18.69 -13.22 -12.53
C SER A 27 20.01 -12.73 -13.14
N SER A 28 19.99 -12.53 -14.45
CA SER A 28 21.08 -11.93 -15.21
C SER A 28 20.68 -10.55 -15.71
N HIS A 29 21.51 -9.57 -15.37
CA HIS A 29 21.98 -8.50 -16.25
C HIS A 29 20.96 -7.45 -16.72
N THR A 30 21.17 -6.20 -16.29
CA THR A 30 21.39 -5.10 -17.26
C THR A 30 22.11 -3.93 -16.59
N GLN A 31 23.20 -3.50 -17.22
CA GLN A 31 23.84 -2.20 -16.98
C GLN A 31 23.26 -1.13 -17.92
N ARG A 32 23.57 0.14 -17.59
CA ARG A 32 23.38 1.40 -18.35
C ARG A 32 22.02 2.07 -18.07
N THR A 33 21.91 3.39 -17.90
CA THR A 33 22.48 4.43 -18.76
C THR A 33 22.55 5.79 -18.03
N LEU A 34 23.47 6.64 -18.50
CA LEU A 34 23.78 8.01 -18.09
C LEU A 34 22.65 9.02 -18.40
N THR A 35 22.91 10.30 -18.05
CA THR A 35 22.16 11.55 -18.32
C THR A 35 21.23 11.96 -17.17
N ALA A 36 21.08 13.22 -16.74
CA ALA A 36 21.39 14.54 -17.30
C ALA A 36 21.54 15.56 -16.15
N GLY A 37 22.04 16.76 -16.42
CA GLY A 37 21.93 17.87 -15.46
C GLY A 37 22.82 19.07 -15.76
N PHE A 38 22.39 19.89 -16.71
CA PHE A 38 23.03 21.13 -17.12
C PHE A 38 23.12 22.12 -15.95
N SER A 39 24.34 22.60 -15.68
CA SER A 39 24.65 23.65 -14.72
C SER A 39 24.57 25.01 -15.42
N THR A 40 23.60 25.83 -15.03
CA THR A 40 23.47 27.22 -15.49
C THR A 40 24.44 28.11 -14.74
N GLN A 41 25.41 28.66 -15.48
CA GLN A 41 26.27 29.74 -15.02
C GLN A 41 25.50 31.07 -15.03
N THR A 42 25.58 31.84 -13.95
CA THR A 42 25.36 33.29 -13.98
C THR A 42 26.50 33.98 -13.21
N PRO A 43 27.34 34.79 -13.87
CA PRO A 43 28.28 35.67 -13.18
C PRO A 43 27.69 37.08 -13.04
N VAL A 44 27.71 37.64 -11.84
CA VAL A 44 27.52 39.09 -11.63
C VAL A 44 28.69 39.60 -10.76
N PRO A 45 29.45 40.61 -11.23
CA PRO A 45 30.54 41.19 -10.47
C PRO A 45 30.10 42.31 -9.50
N LYS A 46 30.69 42.22 -8.29
CA LYS A 46 31.13 43.24 -7.31
C LYS A 46 31.16 44.71 -7.80
N PRO A 47 31.03 45.77 -6.94
CA PRO A 47 32.03 45.96 -5.88
C PRO A 47 31.72 46.84 -4.63
N THR A 48 32.69 46.81 -3.71
CA THR A 48 33.20 47.93 -2.88
C THR A 48 32.62 48.21 -1.48
N SER A 49 33.53 48.02 -0.50
CA SER A 49 33.80 48.79 0.73
C SER A 49 32.80 48.76 1.90
N ALA A 50 33.21 48.16 3.02
CA ALA A 50 33.73 48.90 4.18
C ALA A 50 34.08 47.94 5.34
N GLN A 51 35.10 48.34 6.12
CA GLN A 51 35.67 47.66 7.29
C GLN A 51 34.69 47.52 8.48
N PHE A 52 34.93 46.55 9.37
CA PHE A 52 35.30 46.70 10.80
C PHE A 52 35.16 45.36 11.58
N PRO A 53 35.76 45.18 12.79
CA PRO A 53 36.57 44.01 13.09
C PRO A 53 35.94 43.01 14.09
N GLN A 54 36.47 41.79 14.08
CA GLN A 54 36.71 40.88 15.20
C GLN A 54 35.66 40.85 16.34
N ARG A 55 34.79 39.83 16.31
CA ARG A 55 34.32 39.23 17.56
C ARG A 55 34.17 37.72 17.40
N THR A 56 35.10 37.01 18.02
CA THR A 56 35.07 35.56 18.25
C THR A 56 33.83 35.19 19.06
N SER A 57 32.80 34.70 18.39
CA SER A 57 31.68 34.02 19.05
C SER A 57 31.97 32.53 19.04
N ILE A 58 32.55 32.04 20.14
CA ILE A 58 32.65 30.61 20.43
C ILE A 58 31.22 30.10 20.59
N ARG A 59 30.67 29.50 19.54
CA ARG A 59 29.39 28.79 19.62
C ARG A 59 29.66 27.46 20.33
N PRO A 60 29.06 27.18 21.50
CA PRO A 60 29.20 25.87 22.11
C PRO A 60 28.58 24.84 21.18
N LEU A 61 29.41 23.90 20.72
CA LEU A 61 29.04 22.72 19.98
C LEU A 61 28.07 21.92 20.87
N SER A 62 26.77 22.01 20.59
CA SER A 62 25.82 21.08 21.19
C SER A 62 26.18 19.68 20.68
N PRO A 63 26.34 18.67 21.56
CA PRO A 63 26.58 17.31 21.11
C PRO A 63 25.42 16.87 20.21
N PRO A 64 25.68 16.10 19.14
CA PRO A 64 24.58 15.49 18.39
C PRO A 64 23.80 14.67 19.41
N GLN A 65 22.55 15.06 19.66
CA GLN A 65 21.62 14.22 20.38
C GLN A 65 21.55 12.94 19.56
N SER A 66 22.25 11.92 20.05
CA SER A 66 22.11 10.53 19.65
C SER A 66 20.63 10.31 19.52
N SER A 67 20.16 10.28 18.27
CA SER A 67 18.79 9.95 17.97
C SER A 67 18.61 8.60 18.62
N HIS A 68 17.88 8.60 19.73
CA HIS A 68 17.37 7.39 20.30
C HIS A 68 16.56 6.75 19.17
N PHE A 69 17.22 5.89 18.40
CA PHE A 69 16.64 4.70 17.83
C PHE A 69 16.07 3.99 19.05
N ARG A 70 14.89 4.44 19.48
CA ARG A 70 14.01 3.64 20.30
C ARG A 70 13.82 2.42 19.43
N LYS A 71 14.55 1.35 19.79
CA LYS A 71 14.24 -0.01 19.34
C LYS A 71 12.74 -0.11 19.51
N ARG A 72 12.05 -0.07 18.38
CA ARG A 72 10.60 -0.07 18.30
C ARG A 72 10.17 -1.29 19.09
N ASN A 73 9.48 -1.08 20.19
CA ASN A 73 9.09 -2.15 21.10
C ASN A 73 8.10 -3.05 20.35
N TYR A 74 8.58 -4.09 19.68
CA TYR A 74 7.76 -5.21 19.17
C TYR A 74 7.23 -6.10 20.32
N ALA A 75 7.28 -5.61 21.57
CA ALA A 75 7.11 -6.45 22.76
C ALA A 75 5.64 -6.68 23.15
N THR A 76 4.68 -6.05 22.49
CA THR A 76 3.25 -6.33 22.68
C THR A 76 2.50 -6.09 21.37
N ALA A 77 2.60 -7.01 20.41
CA ALA A 77 1.62 -7.04 19.33
C ALA A 77 0.25 -7.23 19.99
N THR A 78 -0.56 -6.18 20.03
CA THR A 78 -1.89 -6.27 20.61
C THR A 78 -2.79 -7.00 19.60
N PRO A 79 -3.87 -7.68 20.05
CA PRO A 79 -4.85 -8.24 19.12
C PRO A 79 -5.41 -7.19 18.13
N ALA A 80 -5.48 -5.91 18.54
CA ALA A 80 -5.83 -4.80 17.66
C ALA A 80 -4.82 -4.60 16.52
N ASP A 81 -3.52 -4.71 16.81
CA ASP A 81 -2.47 -4.51 15.81
C ASP A 81 -2.54 -5.57 14.69
N ALA A 82 -2.96 -6.80 15.01
CA ALA A 82 -3.19 -7.84 13.99
C ALA A 82 -4.34 -7.47 13.05
N ILE A 83 -5.48 -7.00 13.58
CA ILE A 83 -6.60 -6.56 12.75
C ILE A 83 -6.21 -5.35 11.89
N ILE A 84 -5.41 -4.44 12.44
CA ILE A 84 -4.90 -3.27 11.71
C ILE A 84 -3.94 -3.68 10.60
N GLU A 85 -3.15 -4.73 10.80
CA GLU A 85 -2.29 -5.32 9.77
C GLU A 85 -3.11 -5.88 8.61
N ASP A 86 -4.10 -6.72 8.90
CA ASP A 86 -5.02 -7.29 7.90
C ASP A 86 -5.74 -6.19 7.08
N LEU A 87 -6.25 -5.16 7.77
CA LEU A 87 -6.89 -4.01 7.12
C LEU A 87 -5.91 -3.20 6.27
N THR A 88 -4.66 -3.08 6.71
CA THR A 88 -3.64 -2.33 5.97
C THR A 88 -3.17 -3.11 4.74
N GLU A 89 -3.08 -4.43 4.83
CA GLU A 89 -2.80 -5.31 3.69
C GLU A 89 -3.93 -5.23 2.66
N GLN A 90 -5.18 -5.39 3.08
CA GLN A 90 -6.34 -5.27 2.20
C GLN A 90 -6.47 -3.88 1.58
N TYR A 91 -6.13 -2.81 2.33
CA TYR A 91 -6.05 -1.47 1.78
C TYR A 91 -4.97 -1.35 0.69
N GLY A 92 -3.83 -2.04 0.84
CA GLY A 92 -2.80 -2.11 -0.19
C GLY A 92 -3.34 -2.69 -1.49
N VAL A 93 -4.01 -3.84 -1.41
CA VAL A 93 -4.65 -4.49 -2.57
C VAL A 93 -5.66 -3.56 -3.23
N ALA A 94 -6.61 -3.01 -2.45
CA ALA A 94 -7.64 -2.12 -3.00
C ALA A 94 -7.07 -0.84 -3.62
N ARG A 95 -5.94 -0.34 -3.09
CA ARG A 95 -5.25 0.82 -3.65
C ARG A 95 -4.54 0.47 -4.97
N ASP A 96 -3.89 -0.67 -5.06
CA ASP A 96 -3.21 -1.10 -6.28
C ASP A 96 -4.23 -1.26 -7.43
N GLU A 97 -5.37 -1.90 -7.15
CA GLU A 97 -6.46 -2.02 -8.14
C GLU A 97 -7.04 -0.65 -8.54
N PHE A 98 -7.20 0.28 -7.58
CA PHE A 98 -7.61 1.65 -7.89
C PHE A 98 -6.60 2.38 -8.80
N GLU A 99 -5.29 2.23 -8.54
CA GLU A 99 -4.24 2.83 -9.36
C GLU A 99 -4.29 2.26 -10.79
N ILE A 100 -4.43 0.95 -10.95
CA ILE A 100 -4.61 0.29 -12.26
C ILE A 100 -5.86 0.84 -12.97
N ALA A 101 -7.01 0.85 -12.29
CA ALA A 101 -8.27 1.33 -12.83
C ALA A 101 -8.21 2.79 -13.27
N SER A 102 -7.51 3.63 -12.51
CA SER A 102 -7.32 5.05 -12.84
C SER A 102 -6.48 5.22 -14.10
N GLU A 103 -5.36 4.52 -14.21
CA GLU A 103 -4.51 4.58 -15.39
C GLU A 103 -5.21 4.05 -16.65
N GLU A 104 -5.99 2.98 -16.51
CA GLU A 104 -6.65 2.35 -17.64
C GLU A 104 -7.85 3.16 -18.15
N THR A 105 -8.55 3.83 -17.23
CA THR A 105 -9.59 4.81 -17.55
C THR A 105 -9.00 6.00 -18.30
N ASP A 106 -7.90 6.58 -17.80
CA ASP A 106 -7.20 7.70 -18.47
C ASP A 106 -6.67 7.32 -19.87
N LYS A 107 -6.37 6.03 -20.10
CA LYS A 107 -5.95 5.49 -21.42
C LYS A 107 -7.13 5.15 -22.34
N HIS A 108 -8.38 5.27 -21.88
CA HIS A 108 -9.59 4.81 -22.58
C HIS A 108 -9.47 3.39 -23.14
N SER A 109 -8.86 2.49 -22.37
CA SER A 109 -8.64 1.14 -22.82
C SER A 109 -9.87 0.26 -22.58
N VAL A 110 -9.94 -0.84 -23.31
CA VAL A 110 -11.01 -1.84 -23.22
C VAL A 110 -11.06 -2.55 -21.87
N TYR A 111 -9.98 -2.50 -21.09
CA TYR A 111 -9.92 -3.12 -19.76
C TYR A 111 -10.40 -2.19 -18.64
N ALA A 112 -10.59 -0.88 -18.93
CA ALA A 112 -10.90 0.12 -17.93
C ALA A 112 -12.18 -0.19 -17.13
N GLU A 113 -13.20 -0.77 -17.76
CA GLU A 113 -14.43 -1.16 -17.08
C GLU A 113 -14.20 -2.30 -16.06
N ALA A 114 -13.44 -3.32 -16.46
CA ALA A 114 -13.14 -4.46 -15.59
C ALA A 114 -12.26 -4.04 -14.41
N ASP A 115 -11.27 -3.19 -14.64
CA ASP A 115 -10.37 -2.72 -13.59
C ASP A 115 -11.10 -1.80 -12.60
N ARG A 116 -11.99 -0.91 -13.08
CA ARG A 116 -12.86 -0.14 -12.19
C ARG A 116 -13.74 -1.04 -11.32
N ALA A 117 -14.30 -2.10 -11.89
CA ALA A 117 -15.09 -3.06 -11.13
C ALA A 117 -14.25 -3.78 -10.05
N ALA A 118 -13.00 -4.15 -10.37
CA ALA A 118 -12.07 -4.75 -9.40
C ALA A 118 -11.74 -3.78 -8.24
N ALA A 119 -11.49 -2.51 -8.55
CA ALA A 119 -11.26 -1.48 -7.53
C ALA A 119 -12.47 -1.30 -6.59
N VAL A 120 -13.69 -1.35 -7.13
CA VAL A 120 -14.93 -1.28 -6.35
C VAL A 120 -15.11 -2.51 -5.47
N GLU A 121 -14.85 -3.70 -6.00
CA GLU A 121 -14.96 -4.96 -5.25
C GLU A 121 -13.98 -5.00 -4.06
N GLU A 122 -12.70 -4.68 -4.29
CA GLU A 122 -11.69 -4.70 -3.23
C GLU A 122 -11.89 -3.57 -2.21
N LEU A 123 -12.41 -2.41 -2.64
CA LEU A 123 -12.88 -1.37 -1.71
C LEU A 123 -14.05 -1.86 -0.85
N GLN A 124 -15.04 -2.54 -1.45
CA GLN A 124 -16.18 -3.05 -0.70
C GLN A 124 -15.72 -4.08 0.35
N LYS A 125 -14.82 -4.99 -0.02
CA LYS A 125 -14.21 -5.94 0.91
C LYS A 125 -13.45 -5.24 2.05
N LEU A 126 -12.70 -4.18 1.75
CA LEU A 126 -12.04 -3.37 2.77
C LEU A 126 -13.07 -2.73 3.72
N LYS A 127 -14.18 -2.20 3.19
CA LYS A 127 -15.25 -1.59 3.99
C LYS A 127 -15.91 -2.62 4.89
N ASP A 128 -16.23 -3.81 4.37
CA ASP A 128 -16.83 -4.89 5.15
C ASP A 128 -15.91 -5.33 6.31
N MET A 129 -14.61 -5.50 6.03
CA MET A 129 -13.62 -5.81 7.07
C MET A 129 -13.50 -4.68 8.10
N TYR A 130 -13.51 -3.42 7.65
CA TYR A 130 -13.40 -2.25 8.52
C TYR A 130 -14.63 -2.10 9.41
N ASP A 131 -15.83 -2.25 8.86
CA ASP A 131 -17.10 -2.14 9.57
C ASP A 131 -17.22 -3.24 10.63
N ALA A 132 -16.87 -4.48 10.29
CA ALA A 132 -16.78 -5.56 11.27
C ALA A 132 -15.75 -5.29 12.38
N ALA A 133 -14.62 -4.67 12.03
CA ALA A 133 -13.55 -4.36 12.97
C ALA A 133 -13.91 -3.22 13.94
N ILE A 134 -14.68 -2.21 13.50
CA ILE A 134 -15.08 -1.09 14.36
C ILE A 134 -16.20 -1.45 15.35
N GLU A 135 -16.96 -2.51 15.08
CA GLU A 135 -17.95 -3.06 16.03
C GLU A 135 -17.29 -3.87 17.17
N GLY A 136 -16.01 -4.24 17.01
CA GLY A 136 -15.26 -5.01 18.00
C GLY A 136 -14.69 -4.20 19.18
N GLU A 137 -14.06 -4.90 20.12
CA GLU A 137 -13.46 -4.33 21.34
C GLU A 137 -12.46 -3.20 21.06
N TYR A 138 -11.77 -3.24 19.91
CA TYR A 138 -10.72 -2.31 19.52
C TYR A 138 -11.17 -1.24 18.52
N GLY A 139 -12.48 -1.09 18.29
CA GLY A 139 -13.00 -0.30 17.18
C GLY A 139 -12.55 1.17 17.16
N GLU A 140 -12.42 1.80 18.33
CA GLU A 140 -11.93 3.19 18.42
C GLU A 140 -10.47 3.35 17.97
N GLU A 141 -9.60 2.40 18.28
CA GLU A 141 -8.19 2.44 17.85
C GLU A 141 -8.09 2.18 16.34
N ILE A 142 -8.85 1.21 15.84
CA ILE A 142 -8.91 0.86 14.41
C ILE A 142 -9.44 2.05 13.61
N LYS A 143 -10.52 2.69 14.08
CA LYS A 143 -11.11 3.87 13.46
C LYS A 143 -10.11 5.03 13.36
N ARG A 144 -9.33 5.29 14.42
CA ARG A 144 -8.29 6.33 14.40
C ARG A 144 -7.17 6.03 13.40
N ARG A 145 -6.73 4.78 13.29
CA ARG A 145 -5.57 4.41 12.46
C ARG A 145 -5.92 4.21 10.99
N VAL A 146 -7.07 3.64 10.69
CA VAL A 146 -7.44 3.17 9.34
C VAL A 146 -8.59 3.97 8.73
N GLY A 147 -9.41 4.64 9.55
CA GLY A 147 -10.63 5.31 9.07
C GLY A 147 -10.39 6.43 8.04
N SER A 148 -9.30 7.19 8.12
CA SER A 148 -8.98 8.20 7.10
C SER A 148 -8.70 7.56 5.75
N ARG A 149 -7.89 6.49 5.74
CA ARG A 149 -7.47 5.78 4.53
C ARG A 149 -8.65 5.17 3.78
N VAL A 150 -9.58 4.54 4.49
CA VAL A 150 -10.80 3.97 3.88
C VAL A 150 -11.64 5.06 3.22
N ARG A 151 -11.83 6.20 3.89
CA ARG A 151 -12.62 7.33 3.35
C ARG A 151 -11.95 8.00 2.16
N GLU A 152 -10.63 8.12 2.18
CA GLU A 152 -9.85 8.67 1.07
C GLU A 152 -10.00 7.78 -0.18
N LEU A 153 -9.85 6.46 -0.01
CA LEU A 153 -10.01 5.52 -1.12
C LEU A 153 -11.46 5.48 -1.64
N GLU A 154 -12.46 5.51 -0.76
CA GLU A 154 -13.87 5.58 -1.15
C GLU A 154 -14.19 6.82 -1.99
N GLN A 155 -13.66 7.98 -1.59
CA GLN A 155 -13.80 9.21 -2.38
C GLN A 155 -13.07 9.10 -3.72
N GLY A 156 -11.88 8.50 -3.74
CA GLY A 156 -11.10 8.27 -4.96
C GLY A 156 -11.85 7.38 -5.96
N VAL A 157 -12.34 6.23 -5.53
CA VAL A 157 -13.11 5.30 -6.37
C VAL A 157 -14.39 5.95 -6.87
N ARG A 158 -15.14 6.66 -6.02
CA ARG A 158 -16.35 7.39 -6.45
C ARG A 158 -16.03 8.42 -7.54
N ALA A 159 -14.97 9.21 -7.36
CA ALA A 159 -14.55 10.21 -8.35
C ALA A 159 -14.05 9.56 -9.65
N LEU A 160 -13.54 8.34 -9.60
CA LEU A 160 -13.17 7.56 -10.80
C LEU A 160 -14.42 7.08 -11.55
N GLU A 161 -15.43 6.57 -10.84
CA GLU A 161 -16.71 6.16 -11.43
C GLU A 161 -17.44 7.34 -12.09
N GLU A 162 -17.46 8.50 -11.44
CA GLU A 162 -18.08 9.73 -11.98
C GLU A 162 -17.42 10.15 -13.30
N ARG A 163 -16.07 10.20 -13.34
CA ARG A 163 -15.32 10.52 -14.57
C ARG A 163 -15.56 9.51 -15.68
N ALA A 164 -15.62 8.22 -15.34
CA ALA A 164 -15.91 7.18 -16.32
C ALA A 164 -17.31 7.33 -16.93
N LEU A 165 -18.28 7.83 -16.17
CA LEU A 165 -19.64 8.10 -16.67
C LEU A 165 -19.68 9.31 -17.61
N GLU A 166 -18.82 10.31 -17.40
CA GLU A 166 -18.73 11.52 -18.23
C GLU A 166 -18.04 11.28 -19.58
N ASP A 167 -17.13 10.32 -19.66
CA ASP A 167 -16.38 9.98 -20.88
C ASP A 167 -17.12 9.03 -21.86
N HIS A 168 -18.32 8.58 -21.49
CA HIS A 168 -19.19 7.71 -22.32
C HIS A 168 -20.21 8.49 -23.16
#